data_AF-R5VMP3-F1
#
_entry.id   AF-R5VMP3-F1
#
_cell.length_a   1.000
_cell.length_b   1.000
_cell.length_c   1.000
_cell.angle_alpha   90.00
_cell.angle_beta   90.00
_cell.angle_gamma   90.00
#
_symmetry.space_group_name_H-M   'P 1'
#
loop_
_entity.id
_entity.type
_entity.pdbx_description
1 polymer ?
#
loop_
_entity_poly.entity_id
_entity_poly.type
_entity_poly.pdbx_seq_one_letter_code
_entity_poly.pdbx_strand_id
1 'polypeptide(L)' 'MSDEEILVAYFGGRPQWSGNKLYKIGDLKVEYSGTRLYKVGGAKIEYSGNKLYKINGERVEWSGNEVYKIGSRRF' A
#
# COMPACT_ATOMS: atom_id res chain seq x y z
N MET A 1 2.25 7.57 -8.65
CA MET A 1 1.82 6.23 -8.19
C MET A 1 0.59 6.32 -7.26
N SER A 2 -0.39 5.42 -7.40
CA SER A 2 -1.53 5.26 -6.46
C SER A 2 -1.12 4.44 -5.23
N ASP A 3 -1.91 4.52 -4.15
CA ASP A 3 -1.64 3.70 -2.96
C ASP A 3 -1.72 2.21 -3.29
N GLU A 4 -2.71 1.78 -4.07
CA GLU A 4 -2.85 0.39 -4.49
C GLU A 4 -1.62 -0.10 -5.27
N GLU A 5 -1.08 0.70 -6.19
CA GLU A 5 0.14 0.37 -6.94
C GLU A 5 1.34 0.18 -6.01
N ILE A 6 1.50 1.08 -5.03
CA ILE A 6 2.58 0.98 -4.03
C ILE A 6 2.46 -0.30 -3.23
N LEU A 7 1.24 -0.63 -2.75
CA LEU A 7 1.01 -1.85 -1.98
C LEU A 7 1.26 -3.10 -2.81
N VAL A 8 0.82 -3.14 -4.07
CA VAL A 8 1.07 -4.28 -4.97
C VAL A 8 2.56 -4.49 -5.19
N ALA A 9 3.32 -3.41 -5.45
CA ALA A 9 4.76 -3.47 -5.62
C ALA A 9 5.47 -3.94 -4.33
N TYR A 10 5.02 -3.46 -3.17
CA TYR A 10 5.58 -3.81 -1.87
C TYR A 10 5.32 -5.28 -1.50
N PHE A 11 4.08 -5.76 -1.59
CA PHE A 11 3.73 -7.13 -1.20
C PHE A 11 4.03 -8.19 -2.27
N GLY A 12 4.23 -7.80 -3.54
CA GLY A 12 4.73 -8.67 -4.60
C GLY A 12 3.78 -9.77 -5.08
N GLY A 13 2.48 -9.68 -4.77
CA GLY A 13 1.46 -10.64 -5.18
C GLY A 13 0.61 -10.16 -6.36
N ARG A 14 -0.13 -11.09 -7.00
CA ARG A 14 -1.09 -10.73 -8.05
C ARG A 14 -2.26 -9.93 -7.45
N PRO A 15 -2.55 -8.71 -7.94
CA PRO A 15 -3.70 -7.96 -7.46
C PRO A 15 -5.01 -8.62 -7.92
N GLN A 16 -6.01 -8.61 -7.05
CA GLN A 16 -7.37 -9.03 -7.36
C GLN A 16 -8.33 -7.91 -6.98
N TRP A 17 -9.27 -7.62 -7.87
CA TRP A 17 -10.17 -6.47 -7.75
C TRP A 17 -11.62 -6.93 -7.57
N SER A 18 -12.37 -6.19 -6.75
CA SER A 18 -13.82 -6.34 -6.62
C SER A 18 -14.45 -5.01 -6.99
N GLY A 19 -14.97 -4.92 -8.21
CA GLY A 19 -15.29 -3.63 -8.83
C GLY A 19 -14.04 -2.76 -8.92
N ASN A 20 -14.11 -1.53 -8.43
CA ASN A 20 -13.01 -0.56 -8.47
C ASN A 20 -12.10 -0.57 -7.22
N LYS A 21 -12.26 -1.56 -6.33
CA LYS A 21 -11.46 -1.65 -5.09
C LYS A 21 -10.53 -2.85 -5.12
N LEU A 22 -9.30 -2.64 -4.67
CA LEU A 22 -8.32 -3.71 -4.53
C LEU A 22 -8.77 -4.61 -3.38
N TYR A 23 -9.05 -5.87 -3.66
CA TYR A 23 -9.60 -6.81 -2.67
C TYR A 23 -8.51 -7.71 -2.07
N LYS A 24 -7.54 -8.15 -2.88
CA LYS A 24 -6.40 -8.97 -2.44
C LYS A 24 -5.13 -8.64 -3.20
N ILE A 25 -3.99 -8.95 -2.59
CA ILE A 25 -2.68 -9.05 -3.23
C ILE A 25 -2.14 -10.44 -2.92
N GLY A 26 -2.17 -11.34 -3.91
CA GLY A 26 -1.98 -12.78 -3.66
C GLY A 26 -3.04 -13.29 -2.68
N ASP A 27 -2.60 -13.90 -1.59
CA ASP A 27 -3.48 -14.38 -0.51
C ASP A 27 -3.75 -13.33 0.57
N LEU A 28 -3.10 -12.16 0.49
CA LEU A 28 -3.24 -11.09 1.48
C LEU A 28 -4.51 -10.29 1.21
N LYS A 29 -5.47 -10.35 2.13
CA LYS A 29 -6.68 -9.53 2.08
C LYS A 29 -6.36 -8.06 2.26
N VAL A 30 -6.95 -7.22 1.42
CA VAL A 30 -6.89 -5.76 1.54
C VAL A 30 -8.13 -5.26 2.26
N GLU A 31 -7.94 -4.37 3.23
CA GLU A 31 -8.99 -3.81 4.06
C GLU A 31 -8.95 -2.29 4.02
N TYR A 32 -10.14 -1.69 3.93
CA TYR A 32 -10.33 -0.25 3.87
C TYR A 32 -11.02 0.24 5.14
N SER A 33 -10.62 1.42 5.61
CA SER A 33 -11.39 2.22 6.56
C SER A 33 -12.02 3.38 5.79
N GLY A 34 -13.32 3.26 5.47
CA GLY A 34 -14.00 4.17 4.56
C GLY A 34 -13.47 4.05 3.13
N THR A 35 -12.84 5.11 2.63
CA THR A 35 -12.22 5.16 1.30
C THR A 35 -10.71 4.91 1.29
N ARG A 36 -10.06 4.88 2.46
CA ARG A 36 -8.60 4.71 2.56
C ARG A 36 -8.23 3.28 2.90
N LEU A 37 -7.13 2.81 2.32
CA LEU A 37 -6.51 1.54 2.70
C LEU A 37 -6.06 1.62 4.15
N TYR A 38 -6.25 0.55 4.92
CA TYR A 38 -5.88 0.53 6.33
C TYR A 38 -5.04 -0.70 6.69
N LYS A 39 -5.22 -1.82 5.99
CA LYS A 39 -4.49 -3.06 6.25
C LYS A 39 -4.36 -3.93 5.01
N VAL A 40 -3.24 -4.63 4.88
CA VAL A 40 -3.05 -5.71 3.89
C VAL A 40 -2.46 -6.92 4.60
N GLY A 41 -3.19 -8.03 4.65
CA GLY A 41 -2.67 -9.28 5.24
C GLY A 41 -2.15 -9.13 6.67
N GLY A 42 -2.74 -8.23 7.47
CA GLY A 42 -2.28 -7.92 8.83
C GLY A 42 -1.33 -6.72 8.94
N ALA A 43 -0.63 -6.36 7.86
CA ALA A 43 0.26 -5.20 7.83
C ALA A 43 -0.53 -3.89 7.88
N LYS A 44 -0.27 -3.07 8.90
CA LYS A 44 -0.93 -1.77 9.10
C LYS A 44 -0.47 -0.75 8.07
N ILE A 45 -1.41 0.00 7.50
CA ILE A 45 -1.15 1.11 6.60
C ILE A 45 -1.40 2.43 7.32
N GLU A 46 -0.45 3.36 7.23
CA GLU A 46 -0.54 4.66 7.90
C GLU A 46 -0.29 5.79 6.92
N TYR A 47 -1.03 6.88 7.09
CA TYR A 47 -1.00 8.06 6.25
C TYR A 47 -0.52 9.27 7.03
N SER A 48 0.15 10.20 6.34
CA SER A 48 0.44 11.54 6.81
C SER A 48 -0.21 12.52 5.82
N GLY A 49 -1.29 13.16 6.26
CA GLY A 49 -2.19 13.91 5.37
C GLY A 49 -2.82 12.99 4.33
N ASN A 50 -2.49 13.24 3.05
CA ASN A 50 -3.00 12.48 1.89
C ASN A 50 -1.96 11.54 1.28
N LYS A 51 -0.78 11.38 1.89
CA LYS A 51 0.27 10.48 1.38
C LYS A 51 0.44 9.26 2.27
N LEU A 52 0.64 8.11 1.64
CA LEU A 52 1.10 6.89 2.31
C LEU A 52 2.41 7.19 3.05
N TYR A 53 2.43 6.92 4.35
CA TYR A 53 3.53 7.33 5.24
C TYR A 53 4.30 6.13 5.80
N LYS A 54 3.58 5.07 6.19
CA LYS A 54 4.18 3.79 6.61
C LYS A 54 3.40 2.59 6.11
N ILE A 55 4.13 1.52 5.84
CA ILE A 55 3.60 0.17 5.63
C ILE A 55 4.24 -0.74 6.67
N ASN A 56 3.43 -1.33 7.55
CA ASN A 56 3.90 -2.20 8.63
C ASN A 56 5.03 -1.59 9.50
N GLY A 57 4.97 -0.27 9.75
CA GLY A 57 6.02 0.46 10.49
C GLY A 57 7.19 0.92 9.64
N GLU A 58 7.37 0.42 8.42
CA GLU A 58 8.41 0.85 7.50
C GLU A 58 8.05 2.19 6.85
N ARG A 59 9.00 3.14 6.87
CA ARG A 59 8.82 4.48 6.32
C ARG A 59 8.75 4.43 4.80
N VAL A 60 7.73 5.07 4.23
CA VAL A 60 7.63 5.36 2.80
C VAL A 60 8.30 6.69 2.50
N GLU A 61 9.23 6.68 1.54
CA GLU A 61 9.96 7.86 1.07
C GLU A 61 9.56 8.19 -0.37
N TRP A 62 9.21 9.46 -0.58
CA TRP A 62 8.65 9.97 -1.83
C TRP A 62 9.62 10.93 -2.52
N SER A 63 9.66 10.86 -3.84
CA SER A 63 10.25 11.88 -4.72
C SER A 63 9.13 12.40 -5.62
N GLY A 64 8.64 13.60 -5.32
CA GLY A 64 7.42 14.14 -5.96
C GLY A 64 6.19 13.26 -5.67
N ASN A 65 5.66 12.63 -6.72
CA ASN A 65 4.48 11.75 -6.69
C ASN A 65 4.80 10.26 -6.86
N GLU A 66 6.09 9.92 -6.81
CA GLU A 66 6.58 8.55 -6.92
C GLU A 66 7.22 8.11 -5.60
N VAL A 67 7.01 6.84 -5.24
CA VAL A 67 7.71 6.21 -4.12
C VAL A 67 8.99 5.59 -4.65
N TYR A 68 10.12 5.94 -4.05
CA TYR A 68 11.42 5.40 -4.45
C TYR A 68 12.01 4.45 -3.40
N LYS A 69 11.48 4.47 -2.16
CA LYS A 69 11.98 3.63 -1.07
C LYS A 69 10.91 3.39 -0.01
N ILE A 70 10.88 2.17 0.52
CA ILE A 70 10.08 1.77 1.68
C ILE A 70 10.98 0.92 2.57
N GLY A 71 11.20 1.34 3.82
CA GLY A 71 12.11 0.64 4.73
C GLY A 71 13.52 0.54 4.12
N SER A 72 14.02 -0.67 3.91
CA SER A 72 15.29 -0.92 3.21
C SER A 72 15.14 -1.18 1.71
N ARG A 73 13.92 -1.31 1.19
CA ARG A 73 13.63 -1.66 -0.21
C ARG A 73 13.57 -0.41 -1.09
N ARG A 74 14.23 -0.46 -2.25
CA ARG A 74 14.15 0.56 -3.29
C ARG A 74 13.25 0.09 -4.43
N PHE A 75 12.60 1.05 -5.08
CA PHE A 75 11.65 0.86 -6.20
C PHE A 75 12.20 1.51 -7.46
#